data_AF-A0A1I1VMI2-F1
#
_entry.id   AF-A0A1I1VMI2-F1
#
_cell.length_a   1.000
_cell.length_b   1.000
_cell.length_c   1.000
_cell.angle_alpha   90.00
_cell.angle_beta   90.00
_cell.angle_gamma   90.00
#
_symmetry.space_group_name_H-M   'P 1'
#
loop_
_entity.id
_entity.type
_entity.pdbx_description
1 polymer ?
#
loop_
_entity_poly.entity_id
_entity_poly.type
_entity_poly.pdbx_seq_one_letter_code
_entity_poly.pdbx_strand_id
1 'polypeptide(L)' 'MRNKQTYVMVVIPMAEVKKFILIDVIFSTAAYYAIIIPFHSIIAATAGSMTLPVMIRRTLKHRGRR' A
#
# COMPACT_ATOMS: atom_id res chain seq x y z
N MET A 1 -31.25 15.25 46.46
CA MET A 1 -29.83 15.09 46.07
C MET A 1 -29.70 15.47 44.61
N ARG A 2 -29.18 16.67 44.30
CA ARG A 2 -29.17 17.23 42.95
C ARG A 2 -27.88 16.80 42.23
N ASN A 3 -28.06 16.05 41.14
CA ASN A 3 -27.02 15.47 40.30
C ASN A 3 -26.14 16.59 39.69
N LYS A 4 -24.99 16.90 40.31
CA LYS A 4 -23.98 17.78 39.73
C LYS A 4 -23.19 16.97 38.71
N GLN A 5 -23.54 17.09 37.44
CA GLN A 5 -22.71 16.57 36.36
C GLN A 5 -21.43 17.41 36.26
N THR A 6 -20.30 16.77 36.51
CA THR A 6 -18.98 17.40 36.38
C THR A 6 -18.58 17.32 34.91
N TYR A 7 -18.56 18.47 34.22
CA TYR A 7 -18.09 18.58 32.85
C TYR A 7 -16.59 18.85 32.86
N VAL A 8 -15.82 18.01 32.18
CA VAL A 8 -14.38 18.21 31.97
C VAL A 8 -14.19 18.70 30.55
N MET A 9 -13.81 19.97 30.39
CA MET A 9 -13.47 20.56 29.10
C MET A 9 -11.95 20.49 28.92
N VAL A 10 -11.51 19.68 27.96
CA VAL A 10 -10.11 19.62 27.55
C VAL A 10 -9.94 20.53 26.33
N VAL A 11 -9.17 21.60 26.49
CA VAL A 11 -8.85 22.52 25.39
C VAL A 11 -7.51 22.12 24.81
N ILE A 12 -7.53 21.60 23.58
CA ILE A 12 -6.31 21.24 22.84
C ILE A 12 -6.08 22.30 21.76
N PRO A 13 -4.89 22.90 21.68
CA PRO A 13 -4.59 23.89 20.65
C PRO A 13 -4.60 23.23 19.27
N MET A 14 -5.29 23.87 18.32
CA MET A 14 -5.39 23.38 16.94
C MET A 14 -4.03 23.19 16.25
N ALA A 15 -3.00 23.91 16.70
CA ALA A 15 -1.63 23.74 16.20
C ALA A 15 -1.05 22.35 16.49
N GLU A 16 -1.38 21.74 17.63
CA GLU A 16 -0.93 20.39 17.98
C GLU A 16 -1.69 19.33 17.18
N VAL A 17 -2.99 19.52 17.00
CA VAL A 17 -3.84 18.63 16.19
C VAL A 17 -3.35 18.59 14.73
N LYS A 18 -2.99 19.75 14.16
CA LYS A 18 -2.46 19.84 12.78
C LYS A 18 -1.16 19.05 12.59
N LYS A 19 -0.27 19.09 13.59
CA LYS A 19 1.00 18.31 13.54
C LYS A 19 0.71 16.81 13.53
N PHE A 20 -0.23 16.36 14.36
CA PHE A 20 -0.65 14.96 14.40
C PHE A 20 -1.24 14.50 13.06
N ILE A 21 -2.16 15.29 12.48
CA ILE A 21 -2.77 14.98 11.19
C ILE A 21 -1.69 14.90 10.10
N LEU A 22 -0.73 15.82 10.09
CA LEU A 22 0.33 15.82 9.08
C LEU A 22 1.18 14.54 9.18
N ILE A 23 1.55 14.13 10.39
CA ILE A 23 2.31 12.90 10.62
C ILE A 23 1.51 11.69 10.15
N ASP A 24 0.23 11.61 10.52
CA ASP A 24 -0.65 10.49 10.16
C ASP A 24 -0.82 10.36 8.63
N VAL A 25 -0.99 11.49 7.93
CA VAL A 25 -1.08 11.50 6.46
C VAL A 25 0.22 11.00 5.82
N ILE A 26 1.38 11.44 6.33
CA ILE A 26 2.69 11.00 5.80
C ILE A 26 2.88 9.50 6.01
N PHE A 27 2.63 9.00 7.23
CA PHE A 27 2.80 7.58 7.56
C PHE A 27 1.80 6.70 6.81
N SER A 28 0.53 7.10 6.74
CA SER A 28 -0.50 6.37 5.99
C SER A 28 -0.18 6.32 4.50
N THR A 29 0.33 7.41 3.93
CA THR A 29 0.75 7.46 2.52
C THR A 29 1.97 6.57 2.28
N ALA A 30 2.97 6.64 3.16
CA ALA A 30 4.15 5.78 3.08
C ALA A 30 3.77 4.29 3.19
N ALA A 31 2.88 3.93 4.11
CA ALA A 31 2.37 2.57 4.27
C ALA A 31 1.58 2.11 3.04
N TYR A 32 0.72 2.97 2.47
CA TYR A 32 -0.03 2.69 1.23
C TYR A 32 0.91 2.30 0.09
N TYR A 33 1.96 3.11 -0.16
CA TYR A 33 2.93 2.80 -1.20
C TYR A 33 3.82 1.62 -0.85
N ALA A 34 4.23 1.45 0.40
CA ALA A 34 4.99 0.29 0.84
C ALA A 34 4.23 -1.02 0.64
N ILE A 35 2.90 -1.00 0.71
CA ILE A 35 2.04 -2.14 0.42
C ILE A 35 1.84 -2.32 -1.09
N ILE A 36 1.62 -1.24 -1.86
CA ILE A 36 1.29 -1.32 -3.30
C ILE A 36 2.49 -1.58 -4.21
N ILE A 37 3.66 -1.06 -3.87
CA ILE A 37 4.89 -1.26 -4.64
C ILE A 37 5.23 -2.76 -4.78
N PRO A 38 5.22 -3.60 -3.71
CA PRO A 38 5.49 -5.02 -3.89
C PRO A 38 4.42 -5.73 -4.72
N PHE A 39 3.16 -5.26 -4.73
CA PHE A 39 2.14 -5.85 -5.61
C PHE A 39 2.45 -5.66 -7.10
N HIS A 40 3.04 -4.54 -7.52
CA HIS A 40 3.50 -4.38 -8.91
C HIS A 40 4.64 -5.34 -9.24
N SER A 41 5.58 -5.53 -8.31
CA SER A 41 6.69 -6.47 -8.48
C SER A 41 6.22 -7.92 -8.52
N ILE A 42 5.21 -8.30 -7.73
CA ILE A 42 4.59 -9.64 -7.78
C ILE A 42 3.90 -9.84 -9.12
N ILE A 43 3.06 -8.90 -9.56
CA ILE A 43 2.36 -9.01 -10.85
C ILE A 43 3.36 -9.11 -12.00
N ALA A 44 4.42 -8.29 -12.00
CA ALA A 44 5.47 -8.34 -13.01
C ALA A 44 6.26 -9.66 -12.96
N ALA A 45 6.59 -10.17 -11.77
CA ALA A 45 7.28 -11.44 -11.60
C ALA A 45 6.40 -12.63 -12.03
N THR A 46 5.11 -12.62 -11.71
CA THR A 46 4.15 -13.65 -12.13
C THR A 46 3.94 -13.60 -13.65
N ALA A 47 3.73 -12.41 -14.22
CA ALA A 47 3.59 -12.26 -15.67
C ALA A 47 4.87 -12.67 -16.42
N GLY A 48 6.05 -12.27 -15.93
CA GLY A 48 7.35 -12.63 -16.49
C GLY A 48 7.64 -14.14 -16.41
N SER A 49 7.35 -14.76 -15.26
CA SER A 49 7.56 -16.20 -15.06
C SER A 49 6.62 -17.08 -15.89
N MET A 50 5.42 -16.60 -16.25
CA MET A 50 4.51 -17.31 -17.15
C MET A 50 4.82 -17.07 -18.63
N THR A 51 5.22 -15.85 -19.01
CA THR A 51 5.49 -15.49 -20.41
C THR A 51 6.78 -16.11 -20.95
N LEU A 52 7.83 -16.18 -20.13
CA LEU A 52 9.14 -16.68 -20.54
C LEU A 52 9.13 -18.17 -20.99
N PRO A 53 8.56 -19.13 -20.23
CA PRO A 53 8.46 -20.52 -20.66
C PRO A 53 7.58 -20.69 -21.92
N VAL A 54 6.52 -19.90 -22.05
CA VAL A 54 5.63 -19.94 -23.23
C VAL A 54 6.38 -19.49 -24.47
N MET A 55 7.19 -18.43 -24.38
CA MET A 55 8.03 -17.97 -25.49
C MET A 55 9.09 -19.02 -25.86
N ILE A 56 9.81 -19.58 -24.88
CA ILE A 56 10.80 -20.65 -25.12
C ILE A 56 10.17 -21.85 -25.82
N ARG A 57 8.99 -22.29 -25.35
CA ARG A 57 8.27 -23.43 -25.94
C ARG A 57 7.84 -23.15 -27.38
N ARG A 58 7.41 -21.93 -27.69
CA ARG A 58 7.06 -21.52 -29.08
C ARG A 58 8.30 -21.50 -29.97
N THR A 59 9.42 -20.94 -29.50
CA THR A 59 10.68 -20.88 -30.24
C THR A 59 11.22 -22.28 -30.55
N LEU A 60 11.23 -23.18 -29.57
CA LEU A 60 11.68 -24.57 -29.76
C LEU A 60 10.78 -25.34 -30.74
N LYS A 61 9.45 -25.16 -30.65
CA LYS A 61 8.49 -25.80 -31.57
C LYS A 61 8.65 -25.32 -33.01
N HIS A 62 9.01 -24.05 -33.22
CA HIS A 62 9.32 -23.53 -34.56
C HIS A 62 10.67 -24.02 -35.08
N ARG A 63 11.67 -24.21 -34.21
CA ARG A 63 12.98 -24.73 -34.60
C ARG A 63 12.95 -26.20 -35.02
N GLY A 64 12.14 -27.03 -34.35
CA GLY A 64 12.00 -28.45 -34.70
C GLY A 64 11.09 -28.76 -35.90
N ARG A 65 10.47 -27.73 -36.52
CA ARG A 65 9.65 -27.86 -37.73
C ARG A 65 10.37 -27.41 -39.02
N ARG A 66 11.60 -26.91 -38.89
CA ARG A 66 12.54 -26.71 -40.02
C ARG A 66 13.51 -27.87 -40.03
#